data_AF-A0A7M3MH39-F1
#
_entry.id   AF-A0A7M3MH39-F1
#
_cell.length_a   1.000
_cell.length_b   1.000
_cell.length_c   1.000
_cell.angle_alpha   90.00
_cell.angle_beta   90.00
_cell.angle_gamma   90.00
#
_symmetry.space_group_name_H-M   'P 1'
#
loop_
_entity.id
_entity.type
_entity.pdbx_description
1 polymer ?
#
loop_
_entity_poly.entity_id
_entity_poly.type
_entity_poly.pdbx_seq_one_letter_code
_entity_poly.pdbx_strand_id
1 'polypeptide(L)'
;MFNPDDTVFVIVGSIILGGAAGFLAVQFSIFVLSIAVSAFGFLKERVWNRQHFAVWLKSVVGIAVCAIITILGDYIFRQRLGYSYAVLDHVIFWSIFALIFLGFIFHIIRKLKKLRDIVSTPEFDEIHVSHDSNIDEYVRKNIELLKSLQDDGIRRD
;
A
#
# COMPACT_ATOMS: atom_id res chain seq x y z
N MET A 1 -3.92 21.83 -43.44
CA MET A 1 -2.62 22.37 -42.99
C MET A 1 -2.68 22.38 -41.47
N PHE A 2 -1.98 21.47 -40.80
CA PHE A 2 -1.95 21.41 -39.33
C PHE A 2 -1.11 22.57 -38.81
N ASN A 3 -1.67 23.38 -37.93
CA ASN A 3 -0.92 24.41 -37.24
C ASN A 3 -0.01 23.69 -36.22
N PRO A 4 1.32 23.87 -36.26
CA PRO A 4 2.24 23.19 -35.35
C PRO A 4 1.93 23.51 -33.88
N ASP A 5 1.41 24.70 -33.58
CA ASP A 5 0.99 25.10 -32.24
C ASP A 5 -0.15 24.21 -31.71
N ASP A 6 -1.18 23.96 -32.51
CA ASP A 6 -2.33 23.13 -32.12
C ASP A 6 -1.90 21.70 -31.82
N THR A 7 -0.95 21.16 -32.60
CA THR A 7 -0.44 19.80 -32.42
C THR A 7 0.29 19.65 -31.09
N VAL A 8 1.09 20.64 -30.69
CA VAL A 8 1.79 20.63 -29.40
C VAL A 8 0.80 20.70 -28.24
N PHE A 9 -0.26 21.51 -28.36
CA PHE A 9 -1.30 21.58 -27.34
C PHE A 9 -2.09 20.27 -27.19
N VAL A 10 -2.39 19.57 -28.30
CA VAL A 10 -2.98 18.20 -28.24
C VAL A 10 -2.10 17.28 -27.43
N ILE A 11 -0.80 17.21 -27.75
CA ILE A 11 0.14 16.28 -27.13
C ILE A 11 0.26 16.56 -25.63
N VAL A 12 0.47 17.84 -25.26
CA VAL A 12 0.61 18.25 -23.85
C VAL A 12 -0.67 17.97 -23.08
N GLY A 13 -1.84 18.30 -23.63
CA GLY A 13 -3.13 17.99 -23.01
C GLY A 13 -3.33 16.49 -22.81
N SER A 14 -2.99 15.68 -23.81
CA SER A 14 -3.10 14.22 -23.76
C SER A 14 -2.21 13.60 -22.68
N ILE A 15 -0.99 14.12 -22.50
CA ILE A 15 -0.05 13.67 -21.46
C ILE A 15 -0.58 14.04 -20.06
N ILE A 16 -1.01 15.28 -19.84
CA ILE A 16 -1.49 15.74 -18.53
C ILE A 16 -2.74 14.97 -18.12
N LEU A 17 -3.71 14.84 -19.04
CA LEU A 17 -4.97 14.14 -18.77
C LEU A 17 -4.76 12.63 -18.62
N GLY A 18 -3.97 12.01 -19.50
CA GLY A 18 -3.62 10.59 -19.41
C GLY A 18 -2.85 10.28 -18.12
N GLY A 19 -1.94 11.17 -17.74
CA GLY A 19 -1.19 11.10 -16.49
C GLY A 19 -2.09 11.16 -15.25
N ALA A 20 -2.97 12.16 -15.20
CA ALA A 20 -3.91 12.35 -14.11
C ALA A 20 -4.89 11.15 -13.99
N ALA A 21 -5.42 10.67 -15.11
CA ALA A 21 -6.29 9.50 -15.14
C ALA A 21 -5.59 8.22 -14.68
N GLY A 22 -4.35 7.99 -15.12
CA GLY A 22 -3.53 6.85 -14.70
C GLY A 22 -3.24 6.88 -13.20
N PHE A 23 -2.87 8.05 -12.67
CA PHE A 23 -2.61 8.20 -11.25
C PHE A 23 -3.89 8.05 -10.40
N LEU A 24 -5.03 8.54 -10.88
CA LEU A 24 -6.33 8.37 -10.22
C LEU A 24 -6.71 6.89 -10.14
N ALA A 25 -6.52 6.12 -11.22
CA ALA A 25 -6.76 4.68 -11.22
C ALA A 25 -5.88 3.93 -10.20
N VAL A 26 -4.61 4.33 -10.08
CA VAL A 26 -3.70 3.79 -9.06
C VAL A 26 -4.18 4.12 -7.64
N GLN A 27 -4.53 5.38 -7.37
CA GLN A 27 -5.03 5.80 -6.06
C GLN A 27 -6.31 5.08 -5.66
N PHE A 28 -7.24 4.93 -6.60
CA PHE A 28 -8.47 4.16 -6.41
C PHE A 28 -8.17 2.68 -6.10
N SER A 29 -7.21 2.07 -6.81
CA SER A 29 -6.82 0.68 -6.57
C SER A 29 -6.24 0.49 -5.15
N ILE A 30 -5.39 1.42 -4.69
CA ILE A 30 -4.85 1.39 -3.32
C ILE A 30 -5.97 1.56 -2.30
N PHE A 31 -6.91 2.47 -2.55
CA PHE A 31 -8.05 2.71 -1.68
C PHE A 31 -8.91 1.44 -1.52
N VAL A 32 -9.31 0.80 -2.62
CA VAL A 32 -10.10 -0.45 -2.59
C VAL A 32 -9.32 -1.56 -1.87
N LEU A 33 -8.02 -1.71 -2.15
CA LEU A 33 -7.19 -2.70 -1.48
C LEU A 33 -7.10 -2.44 0.03
N SER A 34 -7.00 -1.18 0.45
CA SER A 34 -6.95 -0.79 1.87
C SER A 34 -8.25 -1.15 2.60
N ILE A 35 -9.40 -1.00 1.94
CA ILE A 35 -10.71 -1.41 2.48
C ILE A 35 -10.77 -2.93 2.60
N ALA A 36 -10.36 -3.66 1.56
CA ALA A 36 -10.36 -5.13 1.57
C ALA A 36 -9.48 -5.70 2.69
N VAL A 37 -8.26 -5.17 2.86
CA VAL A 37 -7.34 -5.59 3.92
C VAL A 37 -7.90 -5.22 5.31
N SER A 38 -8.48 -4.03 5.45
CA SER A 38 -9.10 -3.62 6.72
C SER A 38 -10.31 -4.47 7.09
N ALA A 39 -11.15 -4.83 6.11
CA ALA A 39 -12.30 -5.72 6.32
C ALA A 39 -11.85 -7.13 6.71
N PHE A 40 -10.82 -7.66 6.06
CA PHE A 40 -10.23 -8.96 6.40
C PHE A 40 -9.61 -8.95 7.81
N GLY A 41 -8.87 -7.90 8.16
CA GLY A 41 -8.31 -7.70 9.51
C GLY A 41 -9.40 -7.58 10.58
N PHE A 42 -10.48 -6.85 10.30
CA PHE A 42 -11.61 -6.73 11.22
C PHE A 42 -12.32 -8.08 11.47
N LEU A 43 -12.52 -8.87 10.41
CA LEU A 43 -13.09 -10.21 10.50
C LEU A 43 -12.22 -11.18 11.32
N LYS A 44 -10.89 -11.08 11.18
CA LYS A 44 -9.95 -12.01 11.82
C LYS A 44 -9.58 -11.61 13.26
N GLU A 45 -9.32 -10.33 13.52
CA GLU A 45 -8.70 -9.87 14.76
C GLU A 45 -9.58 -8.94 15.60
N ARG A 46 -10.72 -8.45 15.10
CA ARG A 46 -11.61 -7.44 15.76
C ARG A 46 -10.91 -6.16 16.26
N VAL A 47 -9.64 -5.94 15.93
CA VAL A 47 -8.86 -4.77 16.34
C VAL A 47 -8.57 -3.90 15.12
N TRP A 48 -8.94 -2.62 15.22
CA TRP A 48 -8.68 -1.66 14.16
C TRP A 48 -7.23 -1.16 14.20
N ASN A 49 -6.42 -1.52 13.21
CA ASN A 49 -5.03 -1.06 13.14
C ASN A 49 -4.94 0.38 12.60
N ARG A 50 -4.34 1.29 13.38
CA ARG A 50 -4.09 2.70 12.99
C ARG A 50 -3.32 2.86 11.68
N GLN A 51 -2.46 1.90 11.33
CA GLN A 51 -1.69 1.95 10.09
C GLN A 51 -2.59 1.83 8.84
N HIS A 52 -3.63 1.00 8.87
CA HIS A 52 -4.56 0.87 7.74
C HIS A 52 -5.40 2.14 7.54
N PHE A 53 -5.82 2.77 8.64
CA PHE A 53 -6.51 4.07 8.58
C PHE A 53 -5.64 5.18 7.96
N ALA A 54 -4.34 5.21 8.30
CA ALA A 54 -3.42 6.18 7.72
C ALA A 54 -3.20 5.96 6.21
N VAL A 55 -3.14 4.70 5.75
CA VAL A 55 -3.06 4.36 4.32
C VAL A 55 -4.35 4.79 3.61
N TRP A 56 -5.50 4.46 4.18
CA TRP A 56 -6.81 4.84 3.67
C TRP A 56 -6.94 6.36 3.52
N LEU A 57 -6.59 7.13 4.56
CA LEU A 57 -6.64 8.59 4.55
C LEU A 57 -5.72 9.20 3.48
N LYS A 58 -4.50 8.66 3.32
CA LYS A 58 -3.58 9.09 2.26
C LYS A 58 -4.15 8.84 0.87
N SER A 59 -4.80 7.71 0.65
CA SER A 59 -5.46 7.40 -0.62
C SER A 59 -6.64 8.33 -0.89
N VAL A 60 -7.46 8.65 0.13
CA VAL A 60 -8.57 9.62 -0.01
C VAL A 60 -8.05 11.00 -0.42
N VAL A 61 -7.01 11.49 0.26
CA VAL A 61 -6.36 12.76 -0.10
C VAL A 61 -5.78 12.71 -1.51
N GLY A 62 -5.14 11.59 -1.88
CA GLY A 62 -4.63 11.36 -3.23
C GLY A 62 -5.71 11.43 -4.30
N ILE A 63 -6.85 10.77 -4.09
CA ILE A 63 -8.01 10.82 -5.01
C ILE A 63 -8.53 12.26 -5.12
N ALA A 64 -8.67 12.98 -4.01
CA ALA A 64 -9.15 14.36 -4.01
C ALA A 64 -8.22 15.29 -4.81
N VAL A 65 -6.90 15.17 -4.62
CA VAL A 65 -5.91 15.95 -5.37
C VAL A 65 -5.98 15.62 -6.87
N CYS A 66 -6.10 14.35 -7.25
CA CYS A 66 -6.25 13.97 -8.65
C CYS A 66 -7.53 14.52 -9.26
N ALA A 67 -8.65 14.44 -8.55
CA ALA A 67 -9.91 15.00 -9.02
C ALA A 67 -9.80 16.52 -9.23
N ILE A 68 -9.15 17.24 -8.31
CA ILE A 68 -8.90 18.68 -8.45
C ILE A 68 -8.03 18.96 -9.68
N ILE A 69 -6.95 18.22 -9.90
CA ILE A 69 -6.07 18.40 -11.07
C ILE A 69 -6.84 18.12 -12.38
N THR A 70 -7.66 17.07 -12.42
CA THR A 70 -8.47 16.73 -13.60
C THR A 70 -9.51 17.82 -13.89
N ILE A 71 -10.21 18.32 -12.86
CA ILE A 71 -11.20 19.40 -13.00
C ILE A 71 -10.52 20.71 -13.42
N LEU A 72 -9.38 21.04 -12.80
CA LEU A 72 -8.62 22.25 -13.12
C LEU A 72 -8.05 22.18 -14.54
N GLY A 73 -7.58 21.00 -14.96
CA GLY A 73 -7.20 20.72 -16.33
C GLY A 73 -8.36 20.96 -17.29
N ASP A 74 -9.54 20.37 -17.02
CA ASP A 74 -10.73 20.58 -17.84
C ASP A 74 -11.16 22.04 -17.92
N TYR A 75 -11.17 22.75 -16.80
CA TYR A 75 -11.47 24.17 -16.78
C TYR A 75 -10.51 24.99 -17.66
N ILE A 76 -9.20 24.75 -17.54
CA ILE A 76 -8.18 25.49 -18.31
C ILE A 76 -8.26 25.12 -19.80
N PHE A 77 -8.30 23.84 -20.14
CA PHE A 77 -8.32 23.40 -21.53
C PHE A 77 -9.63 23.77 -22.24
N ARG A 78 -10.77 23.64 -21.57
CA ARG A 78 -12.08 23.84 -22.18
C ARG A 78 -12.57 25.28 -22.14
N GLN A 79 -12.47 25.96 -20.99
CA GLN A 79 -13.01 27.33 -20.85
C GLN A 79 -12.02 28.42 -21.21
N ARG A 80 -10.73 28.26 -20.88
CA ARG A 80 -9.72 29.29 -21.16
C ARG A 80 -9.12 29.17 -22.55
N LEU A 81 -8.91 27.94 -23.04
CA LEU A 81 -8.24 27.66 -24.31
C LEU A 81 -9.20 27.26 -25.44
N GLY A 82 -10.50 27.05 -25.15
CA GLY A 82 -11.50 26.69 -26.15
C GLY A 82 -11.26 25.31 -26.80
N TYR A 83 -10.45 24.46 -26.18
CA TYR A 83 -10.03 23.19 -26.74
C TYR A 83 -11.11 22.12 -26.56
N SER A 84 -11.44 21.39 -27.62
CA SER A 84 -12.38 20.26 -27.56
C SER A 84 -11.62 18.96 -27.32
N TYR A 85 -12.06 18.19 -26.32
CA TYR A 85 -11.55 16.84 -26.00
C TYR A 85 -11.66 15.84 -27.15
N ALA A 86 -12.48 16.14 -28.17
CA ALA A 86 -12.56 15.35 -29.39
C ALA A 86 -11.25 15.35 -30.20
N VAL A 87 -10.34 16.30 -29.93
CA VAL A 87 -9.04 16.44 -30.59
C VAL A 87 -7.91 15.84 -29.74
N LEU A 88 -8.22 15.17 -28.62
CA LEU A 88 -7.21 14.53 -27.79
C LEU A 88 -6.60 13.33 -28.55
N ASP A 89 -5.28 13.19 -28.51
CA ASP A 89 -4.63 12.01 -29.07
C ASP A 89 -4.83 10.83 -28.12
N HIS A 90 -5.78 9.97 -28.46
CA HIS A 90 -6.11 8.79 -27.68
C HIS A 90 -4.94 7.82 -27.55
N VAL A 91 -4.06 7.73 -28.55
CA VAL A 91 -2.90 6.82 -28.50
C VAL A 91 -1.92 7.30 -27.44
N ILE A 92 -1.61 8.60 -27.42
CA ILE A 92 -0.73 9.20 -26.40
C ILE A 92 -1.37 9.08 -25.01
N PHE A 93 -2.66 9.39 -24.90
CA PHE A 93 -3.40 9.27 -23.65
C PHE A 93 -3.32 7.86 -23.05
N TRP A 94 -3.67 6.82 -23.84
CA TRP A 94 -3.65 5.45 -23.37
C TRP A 94 -2.23 4.93 -23.12
N SER A 95 -1.23 5.40 -23.87
CA SER A 95 0.17 5.03 -23.64
C SER A 95 0.69 5.54 -22.30
N ILE A 96 0.43 6.81 -21.97
CA ILE A 96 0.81 7.40 -20.67
C ILE A 96 0.05 6.72 -19.53
N PHE A 97 -1.25 6.49 -19.70
CA PHE A 97 -2.07 5.76 -18.74
C PHE A 97 -1.48 4.37 -18.45
N ALA A 98 -1.19 3.61 -19.51
CA ALA A 98 -0.64 2.26 -19.38
C ALA A 98 0.75 2.25 -18.75
N LEU A 99 1.62 3.22 -19.06
CA LEU A 99 2.94 3.35 -18.45
C LEU A 99 2.85 3.53 -16.93
N ILE A 100 1.97 4.41 -16.47
CA ILE A 100 1.76 4.65 -15.04
C ILE A 100 1.20 3.39 -14.37
N PHE A 101 0.21 2.77 -14.98
CA PHE A 101 -0.42 1.57 -14.43
C PHE A 101 0.54 0.38 -14.38
N LEU A 102 1.32 0.15 -15.43
CA LEU A 102 2.34 -0.89 -15.50
C LEU A 102 3.44 -0.65 -14.46
N GLY A 103 3.90 0.60 -14.31
CA GLY A 103 4.85 0.99 -13.27
C GLY A 103 4.33 0.68 -11.86
N PHE A 104 3.05 0.92 -11.60
CA PHE A 104 2.40 0.57 -10.34
C PHE A 104 2.34 -0.95 -10.13
N ILE A 105 1.95 -1.73 -11.15
CA ILE A 105 1.97 -3.20 -11.08
C ILE A 105 3.37 -3.72 -10.75
N PHE A 106 4.40 -3.23 -11.43
CA PHE A 106 5.79 -3.60 -11.13
C PHE A 106 6.19 -3.24 -9.70
N HIS A 107 5.75 -2.07 -9.20
CA HIS A 107 5.97 -1.67 -7.81
C HIS A 107 5.36 -2.66 -6.82
N ILE A 108 4.09 -3.04 -7.03
CA ILE A 108 3.39 -4.03 -6.20
C ILE A 108 4.08 -5.38 -6.28
N ILE A 109 4.38 -5.90 -7.47
CA ILE A 109 5.06 -7.19 -7.66
C ILE A 109 6.42 -7.19 -6.94
N ARG A 110 7.20 -6.11 -7.03
CA ARG A 110 8.49 -6.01 -6.34
C ARG A 110 8.33 -6.01 -4.82
N LYS A 111 7.30 -5.34 -4.29
CA LYS A 111 6.97 -5.35 -2.86
C LYS A 111 6.51 -6.73 -2.40
N LEU A 112 5.65 -7.40 -3.18
CA LEU A 112 5.19 -8.77 -2.91
C LEU A 112 6.35 -9.76 -2.95
N LYS A 113 7.27 -9.65 -3.92
CA LYS A 113 8.49 -10.47 -3.95
C LYS A 113 9.33 -10.28 -2.70
N LYS A 114 9.59 -9.03 -2.28
CA LYS A 114 10.30 -8.76 -1.02
C LYS A 114 9.57 -9.34 0.20
N LEU A 115 8.25 -9.22 0.25
CA LEU A 115 7.45 -9.77 1.35
C LEU A 115 7.52 -11.30 1.38
N ARG A 116 7.38 -11.93 0.21
CA ARG A 116 7.55 -13.38 0.04
C ARG A 116 8.94 -13.81 0.45
N ASP A 117 9.99 -13.08 0.04
CA ASP A 117 11.37 -13.42 0.36
C ASP A 117 11.60 -13.34 1.89
N ILE A 118 11.00 -12.36 2.59
CA ILE A 118 11.00 -12.25 4.07
C ILE A 118 10.19 -13.37 4.74
N VAL A 119 9.04 -13.75 4.18
CA VAL A 119 8.23 -14.86 4.69
C VAL A 119 8.91 -16.21 4.43
N SER A 120 9.70 -16.32 3.36
CA SER A 120 10.46 -17.53 3.01
C SER A 120 11.85 -17.59 3.64
N THR A 121 12.32 -16.52 4.29
CA THR A 121 13.52 -16.62 5.14
C THR A 121 13.17 -17.44 6.38
N PRO A 122 13.88 -18.55 6.65
CA PRO A 122 13.54 -19.57 7.66
C PRO A 122 13.67 -19.11 9.12
N GLU A 123 13.79 -17.81 9.40
CA GLU A 123 13.80 -17.28 10.77
C GLU A 123 12.45 -17.40 11.49
N PHE A 124 11.38 -17.79 10.78
CA PHE A 124 10.10 -18.18 11.37
C PHE A 124 9.77 -19.68 11.28
N ASP A 125 10.62 -20.49 10.61
CA ASP A 125 10.58 -21.96 10.73
C ASP A 125 11.42 -22.45 11.93
N GLU A 126 12.14 -21.56 12.60
CA GLU A 126 12.86 -21.83 13.85
C GLU A 126 12.06 -21.52 15.13
N ILE A 127 10.74 -21.29 15.03
CA ILE A 127 9.88 -21.78 16.11
C ILE A 127 9.75 -23.28 15.87
N HIS A 128 10.81 -24.01 16.25
CA HIS A 128 10.65 -25.38 16.67
C HIS A 128 9.42 -25.39 17.57
N VAL A 129 8.35 -25.98 17.06
CA VAL A 129 7.40 -26.73 17.88
C VAL A 129 8.24 -27.87 18.47
N SER A 130 9.14 -27.52 19.40
CA SER A 130 9.70 -28.47 20.33
C SER A 130 8.49 -28.90 21.13
N HIS A 131 8.06 -30.10 20.78
CA HIS A 131 7.01 -30.83 21.45
C HIS A 131 7.16 -30.61 22.95
N ASP A 132 6.09 -30.07 23.52
CA ASP A 132 5.96 -29.48 24.84
C ASP A 132 6.04 -30.54 25.95
N SER A 133 7.18 -31.23 26.05
CA SER A 133 7.44 -32.26 27.07
C SER A 133 8.38 -31.78 28.18
N ASN A 134 8.91 -30.55 28.08
CA ASN A 134 9.92 -30.05 29.00
C ASN A 134 9.55 -28.77 29.76
N ILE A 135 8.42 -28.12 29.46
CA ILE A 135 7.97 -26.95 30.25
C ILE A 135 7.75 -27.36 31.72
N ASP A 136 7.21 -28.54 31.98
CA ASP A 136 7.04 -29.07 33.34
C ASP A 136 8.38 -29.30 34.06
N GLU A 137 9.44 -29.69 33.36
CA GLU A 137 10.77 -29.86 33.95
C GLU A 137 11.42 -28.50 34.29
N TYR A 138 11.24 -27.50 33.42
CA TYR A 138 11.70 -26.13 33.68
C TYR A 138 10.94 -25.46 34.83
N VAL A 139 9.63 -25.65 34.91
CA VAL A 139 8.83 -25.14 36.03
C VAL A 139 9.21 -25.85 37.33
N ARG A 140 9.42 -27.17 37.30
CA ARG A 140 9.89 -27.94 38.47
C ARG A 140 11.26 -27.45 38.96
N LYS A 141 12.25 -27.28 38.08
CA LYS A 141 13.59 -26.79 38.46
C LYS A 141 13.55 -25.38 39.03
N ASN A 142 12.72 -24.50 38.49
CA ASN A 142 12.57 -23.14 39.03
C ASN A 142 11.89 -23.13 40.41
N ILE A 143 10.92 -24.00 40.65
CA ILE A 143 10.29 -24.15 41.97
C ILE A 143 11.28 -24.74 42.99
N GLU A 144 12.11 -25.71 42.60
CA GLU A 144 13.16 -26.27 43.46
C GLU A 144 14.22 -25.22 43.83
N LEU A 145 14.66 -24.40 42.86
CA LEU A 145 15.57 -23.27 43.10
C LEU A 145 14.98 -22.22 44.05
N LEU A 146 13.69 -21.92 43.92
CA LEU A 146 13.00 -20.99 44.83
C LEU A 146 12.91 -21.54 46.25
N LYS A 147 12.66 -22.85 46.41
CA LYS A 147 12.67 -23.51 47.71
C LYS A 147 14.05 -23.54 48.35
N SER A 148 15.10 -23.86 47.58
CA SER A 148 16.47 -23.88 48.12
C SER A 148 16.93 -22.50 48.59
N LEU A 149 16.57 -21.44 47.87
CA LEU A 149 16.86 -20.07 48.27
C LEU A 149 16.07 -19.63 49.52
N GLN A 150 14.85 -20.12 49.68
CA GLN A 150 14.04 -19.86 50.87
C GLN A 150 14.59 -20.58 52.11
N ASP A 151 15.01 -21.84 51.98
CA ASP A 151 15.61 -22.62 53.06
C ASP A 151 17.00 -22.07 53.48
N ASP A 152 17.79 -21.57 52.53
CA ASP A 152 19.07 -20.90 52.82
C ASP A 152 18.88 -19.51 53.45
N GLY A 153 17.76 -18.84 53.19
CA GLY A 153 17.37 -17.60 53.86
C GLY A 153 16.96 -17.82 55.32
N ILE A 154 16.29 -18.92 55.63
CA ILE A 154 15.82 -19.27 56.98
C ILE A 154 16.98 -19.76 57.88
N ARG A 155 18.08 -20.26 57.32
CA ARG A 155 19.27 -20.70 58.08
C ARG A 155 20.23 -19.57 58.47
N ARG A 156 19.96 -18.33 58.06
CA ARG A 156 20.84 -17.17 58.32
C ARG A 156 20.33 -16.20 59.40
N ASP A 157 19.22 -16.54 60.06
CA ASP A 157 18.73 -15.89 61.29
C ASP A 157 18.86 -16.85 62.49
#